data_AF-A0A2B5X5A8-F1
#
_entry.id   AF-A0A2B5X5A8-F1
#
_cell.length_a   1.000
_cell.length_b   1.000
_cell.length_c   1.000
_cell.angle_alpha   90.00
_cell.angle_beta   90.00
_cell.angle_gamma   90.00
#
_symmetry.space_group_name_H-M   'P 1'
#
loop_
_entity.id
_entity.type
_entity.pdbx_description
1 polymer ?
#
loop_
_entity_poly.entity_id
_entity_poly.type
_entity_poly.pdbx_seq_one_letter_code
_entity_poly.pdbx_strand_id
1 'polypeptide(L)'
;MQDFITNLHATLKPLGFKKKRHSFFKADNGFYKLINIQKSQFWGDFYINIGVHPIGLPQLITDHLQIKENISIFDCILQTRIESIPIKQNQLLHNVSHETIHIPDRLSTIFDWFQTWASYKNLAKIK
;
A
#
# COMPACT_ATOMS: atom_id res chain seq x y z
N MET A 1 -8.89 4.82 12.48
CA MET A 1 -7.63 4.80 11.68
C MET A 1 -6.44 4.26 12.47
N GLN A 2 -6.18 4.75 13.68
CA GLN A 2 -5.02 4.29 14.47
C GLN A 2 -5.07 2.79 14.77
N ASP A 3 -6.23 2.27 15.19
CA ASP A 3 -6.39 0.83 15.47
C ASP A 3 -6.19 -0.03 14.22
N PHE A 4 -6.69 0.43 13.08
CA PHE A 4 -6.44 -0.22 11.79
C PHE A 4 -4.93 -0.28 11.47
N ILE A 5 -4.20 0.82 11.65
CA ILE A 5 -2.75 0.86 11.44
C ILE A 5 -2.01 -0.05 12.43
N THR A 6 -2.47 -0.14 13.68
CA THR A 6 -1.90 -1.04 14.69
C THR A 6 -2.11 -2.51 14.33
N ASN A 7 -3.33 -2.89 13.95
CA ASN A 7 -3.66 -4.26 13.54
C ASN A 7 -2.94 -4.65 12.24
N LEU A 8 -2.88 -3.72 11.28
CA LEU A 8 -2.12 -3.90 10.05
C LEU A 8 -0.63 -4.10 10.35
N HIS A 9 -0.05 -3.32 11.27
CA HIS A 9 1.33 -3.50 11.70
C HIS A 9 1.57 -4.87 12.33
N ALA A 10 0.70 -5.31 13.25
CA ALA A 10 0.80 -6.62 13.87
C ALA A 10 0.78 -7.75 12.83
N THR A 11 -0.02 -7.60 11.77
CA THR A 11 -0.15 -8.59 10.68
C THR A 11 1.04 -8.57 9.71
N LEU A 12 1.54 -7.38 9.35
CA LEU A 12 2.60 -7.23 8.36
C LEU A 12 4.01 -7.46 8.90
N LYS A 13 4.23 -7.21 10.21
CA LYS A 13 5.52 -7.41 10.87
C LYS A 13 6.10 -8.82 10.71
N PRO A 14 5.35 -9.92 10.98
CA PRO A 14 5.86 -11.28 10.78
C PRO A 14 6.14 -11.61 9.30
N LEU A 15 5.51 -10.88 8.37
CA LEU A 15 5.73 -11.02 6.92
C LEU A 15 6.96 -10.26 6.41
N GLY A 16 7.72 -9.62 7.31
CA GLY A 16 8.97 -8.91 7.02
C GLY A 16 8.80 -7.43 6.64
N PHE A 17 7.60 -6.87 6.76
CA PHE A 17 7.41 -5.43 6.55
C PHE A 17 7.90 -4.63 7.75
N LYS A 18 8.58 -3.53 7.45
CA LYS A 18 8.97 -2.50 8.40
C LYS A 18 7.99 -1.34 8.32
N LYS A 19 7.63 -0.76 9.47
CA LYS A 19 6.72 0.40 9.55
C LYS A 19 7.51 1.70 9.65
N LYS A 20 7.08 2.73 8.91
CA LYS A 20 7.53 4.12 9.02
C LYS A 20 6.32 5.05 8.93
N ARG A 21 5.93 5.66 10.06
CA ARG A 21 4.68 6.45 10.19
C ARG A 21 3.47 5.64 9.71
N HIS A 22 2.81 6.08 8.64
CA HIS A 22 1.62 5.44 8.06
C HIS A 22 1.96 4.56 6.85
N SER A 23 3.25 4.32 6.61
CA SER A 23 3.74 3.51 5.51
C SER A 23 4.37 2.22 6.04
N PHE A 24 4.27 1.15 5.26
CA PHE A 24 4.88 -0.14 5.48
C PHE A 24 5.70 -0.49 4.25
N PHE A 25 6.92 -0.98 4.45
CA PHE A 25 7.83 -1.29 3.37
C PHE A 25 8.50 -2.64 3.59
N LYS A 26 8.68 -3.39 2.51
CA LYS A 26 9.44 -4.63 2.49
C LYS A 26 10.31 -4.64 1.23
N ALA A 27 11.54 -5.08 1.38
CA ALA A 27 12.41 -5.40 0.24
C ALA A 27 12.46 -6.92 0.13
N ASP A 28 11.98 -7.48 -0.98
CA ASP A 28 12.04 -8.91 -1.27
C ASP A 28 12.04 -9.16 -2.79
N ASN A 29 12.67 -10.26 -3.21
CA ASN A 29 12.71 -10.72 -4.62
C ASN A 29 13.12 -9.64 -5.65
N GLY A 30 14.00 -8.71 -5.27
CA GLY A 30 14.46 -7.63 -6.15
C GLY A 30 13.52 -6.42 -6.23
N PHE A 31 12.49 -6.35 -5.38
CA PHE A 31 11.52 -5.25 -5.35
C PHE A 31 11.35 -4.66 -3.96
N TYR A 32 11.17 -3.34 -3.91
CA TYR A 32 10.50 -2.67 -2.81
C TYR A 32 8.99 -2.80 -3.00
N LYS A 33 8.29 -3.29 -1.97
CA LYS A 33 6.83 -3.35 -1.85
C LYS A 33 6.39 -2.37 -0.77
N LEU A 34 5.53 -1.43 -1.12
CA LEU A 34 5.09 -0.36 -0.25
C LEU A 34 3.58 -0.38 -0.08
N ILE A 35 3.14 -0.13 1.15
CA ILE A 35 1.74 0.10 1.52
C ILE A 35 1.70 1.41 2.28
N ASN A 36 0.84 2.34 1.90
CA ASN A 36 0.68 3.63 2.55
C ASN A 36 -0.78 3.90 2.89
N ILE A 37 -1.04 4.20 4.16
CA ILE A 37 -2.36 4.57 4.66
C ILE A 37 -2.48 6.09 4.67
N GLN A 38 -3.32 6.62 3.79
CA GLN A 38 -3.52 8.05 3.61
C GLN A 38 -4.89 8.47 4.14
N LYS A 39 -4.93 9.42 5.06
CA LYS A 39 -6.19 10.00 5.53
C LYS A 39 -6.88 10.77 4.38
N SER A 40 -8.18 10.59 4.21
CA SER A 40 -8.98 11.40 3.30
C SER A 40 -9.10 12.84 3.82
N GLN A 41 -9.13 13.80 2.91
CA GLN A 41 -9.45 15.20 3.24
C GLN A 41 -10.95 15.39 3.54
N PHE A 42 -11.79 14.47 3.07
CA PHE A 42 -13.24 14.49 3.22
C PHE A 42 -13.73 13.25 3.98
N TRP A 43 -14.70 13.45 4.89
CA TRP A 43 -15.53 12.40 5.52
C TRP A 43 -14.83 11.24 6.24
N GLY A 44 -13.84 11.49 7.10
CA GLY A 44 -13.37 10.50 8.09
C GLY A 44 -12.70 9.22 7.55
N ASP A 45 -12.70 9.02 6.23
CA ASP A 45 -12.19 7.84 5.55
C ASP A 45 -10.67 7.85 5.37
N PHE A 46 -10.11 6.72 4.95
CA PHE A 46 -8.71 6.59 4.55
C PHE A 46 -8.55 5.73 3.31
N TYR A 47 -7.49 6.00 2.55
CA TYR A 47 -7.10 5.27 1.36
C TYR A 47 -5.89 4.39 1.64
N ILE A 48 -5.82 3.24 0.96
CA ILE A 48 -4.66 2.35 0.97
C ILE A 48 -4.01 2.47 -0.41
N ASN A 49 -2.84 3.11 -0.46
CA ASN A 49 -2.02 3.14 -1.66
C ASN A 49 -1.01 2.00 -1.58
N ILE A 50 -0.80 1.27 -2.66
CA ILE A 50 0.19 0.20 -2.78
C ILE A 50 1.11 0.48 -3.96
N GLY A 51 2.37 0.08 -3.85
CA GLY A 51 3.36 0.34 -4.88
C GLY A 51 4.47 -0.68 -4.91
N VAL A 52 5.03 -0.89 -6.10
CA VAL A 52 6.24 -1.67 -6.33
C VAL A 52 7.30 -0.82 -7.01
N HIS A 53 8.55 -1.03 -6.62
CA HIS A 53 9.71 -0.40 -7.26
C HIS A 53 10.86 -1.41 -7.35
N PRO A 54 11.49 -1.63 -8.52
CA PRO A 54 12.66 -2.50 -8.60
C PRO A 54 13.83 -1.94 -7.78
N ILE A 55 14.51 -2.81 -7.03
CA ILE A 55 15.71 -2.44 -6.29
C ILE A 55 16.82 -2.13 -7.29
N GLY A 56 17.55 -1.04 -7.08
CA GLY A 56 18.66 -0.63 -7.93
C GLY A 56 18.26 0.09 -9.21
N LEU A 57 16.96 0.32 -9.46
CA LEU A 57 16.51 1.14 -10.58
C LEU A 57 16.89 2.61 -10.33
N PRO A 58 17.74 3.22 -11.18
CA PRO A 58 18.10 4.62 -11.03
C PRO A 58 16.91 5.52 -11.34
N GLN A 59 16.79 6.62 -10.60
CA GLN A 59 15.83 7.69 -10.87
C GLN A 59 16.59 8.96 -11.26
N LEU A 60 16.04 9.73 -12.18
CA LEU A 60 16.57 11.05 -12.53
C LEU A 60 16.12 12.05 -11.44
N ILE A 61 17.05 12.47 -10.60
CA ILE A 61 16.83 13.42 -9.52
C ILE A 61 17.76 14.60 -9.77
N THR A 62 17.18 15.79 -9.98
CA THR A 62 17.94 17.03 -10.24
C THR A 62 19.04 16.81 -11.28
N ASP A 63 18.66 16.28 -12.45
CA ASP A 63 19.55 15.98 -13.59
C ASP A 63 20.66 14.94 -13.33
N HIS A 64 20.59 14.21 -12.22
CA HIS A 64 21.51 13.14 -11.89
C HIS A 64 20.79 11.80 -11.75
N LEU A 65 21.33 10.74 -12.36
CA LEU A 65 20.87 9.37 -12.11
C LEU A 65 21.34 8.93 -10.74
N GLN A 66 20.39 8.66 -9.84
CA GLN A 66 20.66 8.24 -8.48
C GLN A 66 19.83 7.01 -8.12
N ILE A 67 20.43 6.07 -7.39
CA ILE A 67 19.70 4.93 -6.81
C ILE A 67 19.19 5.36 -5.44
N LYS A 68 17.87 5.41 -5.29
CA LYS A 68 17.22 5.82 -4.04
C LYS A 68 16.95 4.59 -3.17
N GLU A 69 17.62 4.50 -2.01
CA GLU A 69 17.43 3.38 -1.08
C GLU A 69 16.17 3.52 -0.20
N ASN A 70 15.75 4.77 0.04
CA ASN A 70 14.56 5.11 0.81
C ASN A 70 13.39 5.50 -0.11
N ILE A 71 12.91 4.53 -0.89
CA ILE A 71 11.76 4.69 -1.78
C ILE A 71 10.51 5.04 -0.96
N SER A 72 9.77 6.06 -1.39
CA SER A 72 8.42 6.36 -0.94
C SER A 72 7.38 5.83 -1.94
N ILE A 73 6.10 5.84 -1.56
CA ILE A 73 5.04 5.38 -2.47
C ILE A 73 5.04 6.16 -3.79
N PHE A 74 5.33 7.47 -3.75
CA PHE A 74 5.37 8.35 -4.92
C PHE A 74 6.58 8.13 -5.82
N ASP A 75 7.60 7.42 -5.31
CA ASP A 75 8.78 7.06 -6.10
C ASP A 75 8.59 5.68 -6.78
N CYS A 76 7.50 4.97 -6.49
CA CYS A 76 7.27 3.63 -7.05
C CYS A 76 7.03 3.71 -8.57
N ILE A 77 7.60 2.75 -9.32
CA ILE A 77 7.42 2.71 -10.77
C ILE A 77 5.98 2.35 -11.13
N LEU A 78 5.36 1.54 -10.28
CA LEU A 78 3.95 1.22 -10.37
C LEU A 78 3.31 1.43 -9.01
N GLN A 79 2.19 2.13 -9.01
CA GLN A 79 1.39 2.38 -7.84
C GLN A 79 -0.09 2.30 -8.19
N THR A 80 -0.91 1.87 -7.24
CA THR A 80 -2.36 1.97 -7.34
C THR A 80 -2.97 2.25 -5.97
N ARG A 81 -4.22 2.69 -5.96
CA ARG A 81 -5.03 2.77 -4.76
C ARG A 81 -5.94 1.56 -4.74
N ILE A 82 -5.99 0.86 -3.61
CA ILE A 82 -7.06 -0.11 -3.39
C ILE A 82 -8.32 0.72 -3.17
N GLU A 83 -9.21 0.72 -4.16
CA GLU A 83 -10.47 1.45 -4.08
C GLU A 83 -11.21 1.11 -2.78
N SER A 84 -11.86 2.12 -2.20
CA SER A 84 -12.80 1.89 -1.12
C SER A 84 -13.94 1.05 -1.68
N ILE A 85 -13.95 -0.27 -1.40
CA ILE A 85 -15.22 -1.02 -1.35
C ILE A 85 -16.13 -0.15 -0.46
N PRO A 86 -17.26 0.35 -0.98
CA PRO A 86 -18.12 1.25 -0.23
C PRO A 86 -18.46 0.54 1.07
N ILE A 87 -18.11 1.19 2.20
CA ILE A 87 -18.80 0.93 3.45
C ILE A 87 -20.27 1.11 3.06
N LYS A 88 -21.07 0.05 3.13
CA LYS A 88 -22.51 0.21 2.98
C LYS A 88 -22.92 1.10 4.14
N GLN A 89 -22.96 2.41 3.92
CA GLN A 89 -23.76 3.28 4.76
C GLN A 89 -25.18 2.80 4.55
N ASN A 90 -25.64 1.90 5.42
CA ASN A 90 -27.05 1.74 5.68
C ASN A 90 -27.55 3.10 6.16
N GLN A 91 -27.98 3.96 5.23
CA GLN A 91 -28.52 5.29 5.51
C GLN A 91 -29.87 5.24 6.24
N LEU A 92 -30.20 4.16 6.95
CA LEU A 92 -31.49 3.99 7.62
C LEU A 92 -31.45 3.38 9.02
N LEU A 93 -30.30 3.20 9.67
CA LEU A 93 -30.29 2.75 11.06
C LEU A 93 -29.27 3.50 11.90
N HIS A 94 -29.73 4.56 12.58
CA HIS A 94 -29.17 4.91 13.88
C HIS A 94 -29.21 3.64 14.74
N ASN A 95 -28.04 3.22 15.25
CA ASN A 95 -27.77 2.01 16.04
C ASN A 95 -27.36 0.77 15.24
N VAL A 96 -26.20 0.77 14.57
CA VAL A 96 -25.50 -0.50 14.32
C VAL A 96 -23.98 -0.30 14.28
N SER A 97 -23.30 -1.05 15.13
CA SER A 97 -21.97 -1.66 15.00
C SER A 97 -20.90 -0.95 14.16
N HIS A 98 -19.73 -0.75 14.76
CA HIS A 98 -18.50 -0.42 14.05
C HIS A 98 -18.24 -1.50 13.01
N GLU A 99 -18.65 -1.28 11.75
CA GLU A 99 -18.36 -2.17 10.63
C GLU A 99 -16.84 -2.35 10.60
N THR A 100 -16.44 -3.53 11.04
CA THR A 100 -15.06 -3.89 11.25
C THR A 100 -14.50 -4.09 9.86
N ILE A 101 -13.83 -3.07 9.32
CA ILE A 101 -13.11 -3.12 8.04
C ILE A 101 -12.34 -4.44 8.04
N HIS A 102 -12.73 -5.38 7.17
CA HIS A 102 -12.18 -6.73 7.16
C HIS A 102 -10.74 -6.65 6.61
N ILE A 103 -9.78 -6.46 7.52
CA ILE A 103 -8.34 -6.43 7.25
C ILE A 103 -7.90 -7.63 6.39
N PRO A 104 -8.40 -8.86 6.60
CA PRO A 104 -8.01 -10.02 5.78
C PRO A 104 -8.27 -9.83 4.28
N ASP A 105 -9.45 -9.34 3.90
CA ASP A 105 -9.86 -9.21 2.50
C ASP A 105 -8.97 -8.19 1.78
N ARG A 106 -8.68 -7.07 2.45
CA ARG A 106 -7.76 -6.05 1.95
C ARG A 106 -6.34 -6.59 1.80
N LEU A 107 -5.87 -7.41 2.73
CA LEU A 107 -4.55 -8.00 2.67
C LEU A 107 -4.39 -8.96 1.49
N SER A 108 -5.41 -9.79 1.19
CA SER A 108 -5.37 -10.66 0.00
C SER A 108 -5.19 -9.83 -1.27
N THR A 109 -6.01 -8.79 -1.47
CA THR A 109 -5.88 -7.89 -2.63
C THR A 109 -4.48 -7.25 -2.71
N ILE A 110 -3.93 -6.80 -1.59
CA ILE A 110 -2.56 -6.23 -1.54
C ILE A 110 -1.53 -7.27 -2.00
N PHE A 111 -1.59 -8.48 -1.46
CA PHE A 111 -0.61 -9.51 -1.74
C PHE A 111 -0.73 -10.05 -3.17
N ASP A 112 -1.93 -10.28 -3.67
CA ASP A 112 -2.18 -10.70 -5.06
C ASP A 112 -1.65 -9.66 -6.05
N TRP A 113 -1.85 -8.38 -5.74
CA TRP A 113 -1.29 -7.29 -6.53
C TRP A 113 0.24 -7.28 -6.49
N PHE A 114 0.86 -7.45 -5.32
CA PHE A 114 2.31 -7.57 -5.22
C PHE A 114 2.86 -8.79 -5.97
N GLN A 115 2.21 -9.95 -5.89
CA GLN A 115 2.63 -11.15 -6.63
C GLN A 115 2.57 -10.93 -8.14
N THR A 116 1.56 -10.20 -8.61
CA THR A 116 1.41 -9.88 -10.02
C THR A 116 2.49 -8.89 -10.48
N TRP A 117 2.72 -7.82 -9.73
CA TRP A 117 3.49 -6.67 -10.22
C TRP A 117 4.93 -6.58 -9.75
N ALA A 118 5.33 -7.30 -8.69
CA ALA A 118 6.74 -7.48 -8.33
C ALA A 118 7.40 -8.51 -9.26
N SER A 119 7.34 -8.25 -10.57
CA SER A 119 7.79 -9.13 -11.64
C SER A 119 8.29 -8.29 -12.80
N TYR A 120 9.57 -8.42 -13.13
CA TYR A 120 10.17 -7.72 -14.29
C TYR A 120 9.44 -8.04 -15.59
N LYS A 121 8.97 -9.29 -15.74
CA LYS A 121 8.20 -9.72 -16.92
C LYS A 121 6.89 -8.95 -17.07
N ASN A 122 6.21 -8.65 -15.96
CA ASN A 122 4.95 -7.92 -16.01
C ASN A 122 5.17 -6.41 -16.08
N LEU A 123 6.19 -5.87 -15.40
CA LEU A 123 6.57 -4.47 -15.53
C LEU A 123 6.98 -4.10 -16.97
N ALA A 124 7.70 -4.97 -17.67
CA ALA A 124 8.10 -4.74 -19.07
C ALA A 124 6.93 -4.67 -20.06
N LYS A 125 5.71 -5.07 -19.64
CA LYS A 125 4.50 -4.99 -20.48
C LYS A 125 3.73 -3.69 -20.29
N ILE A 126 4.05 -2.92 -19.25
CA ILE A 126 3.44 -1.62 -18.99
C ILE A 126 4.06 -0.66 -20.00
N LYS A 127 3.31 -0.35 -21.06
CA LYS A 127 3.68 0.63 -22.09
C LYS A 127 3.05 1.97 -21.78
#